data_AF-X1SAZ0-F1
#
_entry.id   AF-X1SAZ0-F1
#
_cell.length_a   1.000
_cell.length_b   1.000
_cell.length_c   1.000
_cell.angle_alpha   90.00
_cell.angle_beta   90.00
_cell.angle_gamma   90.00
#
_symmetry.space_group_name_H-M   'P 1'
#
loop_
_entity.id
_entity.type
_entity.pdbx_description
1 polymer ?
#
loop_
_entity_poly.entity_id
_entity_poly.type
_entity_poly.pdbx_seq_one_letter_code
_entity_poly.pdbx_strand_id
1 'polypeptide(L)'
;LVITSPPYWNLKRYNENPDQIGHIDDYEVFLKELQKVWQDVYRVLVPGGRLVCVVGDVCVSRRRFGRHLVFPLHSDICVMCRKIGFDNLNPIIWHKIANASFEVPN
;
A
#
# COMPACT_ATOMS: atom_id res chain seq x y z
N LEU A 1 0.68 6.38 18.35
CA LEU A 1 1.42 6.42 17.07
C LEU A 1 1.38 5.03 16.48
N VAL A 2 1.02 4.90 15.21
CA VAL A 2 1.12 3.65 14.44
C VAL A 2 2.10 3.88 13.30
N ILE A 3 3.10 3.01 13.15
CA ILE A 3 4.04 3.01 12.03
C ILE A 3 4.01 1.61 11.43
N THR A 4 3.81 1.50 10.13
CA THR A 4 3.73 0.21 9.46
C THR A 4 4.05 0.29 7.96
N SER A 5 4.15 -0.86 7.31
CA SER A 5 4.12 -1.01 5.86
C SER A 5 3.07 -2.08 5.55
N PRO A 6 2.10 -1.82 4.64
CA PRO A 6 1.07 -2.80 4.33
C PRO A 6 1.70 -4.01 3.64
N PRO A 7 1.12 -5.22 3.79
CA PRO A 7 1.55 -6.36 2.98
C PRO A 7 1.44 -5.99 1.50
N TYR A 8 2.49 -6.29 0.73
CA TYR A 8 2.55 -5.93 -0.68
C TYR A 8 1.46 -6.66 -1.45
N TRP A 9 0.57 -5.89 -2.10
CA TRP A 9 -0.43 -6.42 -3.00
C TRP A 9 0.23 -7.18 -4.14
N ASN A 10 0.05 -8.50 -4.15
CA ASN A 10 0.39 -9.39 -5.26
C ASN A 10 1.85 -9.28 -5.80
N LEU A 11 2.78 -8.82 -4.96
CA LEU A 11 4.20 -8.61 -5.33
C LEU A 11 5.15 -9.53 -4.56
N LYS A 12 4.81 -9.89 -3.33
CA LYS A 12 5.61 -10.78 -2.47
C LYS A 12 4.73 -11.87 -1.89
N ARG A 13 5.20 -13.12 -1.93
CA ARG A 13 4.53 -14.21 -1.21
C ARG A 13 4.89 -14.11 0.27
N TYR A 14 3.93 -13.69 1.07
CA TYR A 14 3.97 -13.80 2.53
C TYR A 14 3.61 -15.21 3.00
N ASN A 15 3.87 -15.52 4.27
CA ASN A 15 3.48 -16.79 4.90
C ASN A 15 1.99 -17.08 4.70
N GLU A 16 1.67 -18.36 4.52
CA GLU A 16 0.30 -18.82 4.31
C GLU A 16 -0.56 -18.56 5.54
N ASN A 17 -1.64 -17.81 5.33
CA ASN A 17 -2.68 -17.53 6.32
C ASN A 17 -3.97 -17.22 5.55
N PRO A 18 -5.12 -17.82 5.90
CA PRO A 18 -6.40 -17.52 5.26
C PRO A 18 -6.77 -16.03 5.22
N ASP A 19 -6.31 -15.26 6.21
CA ASP A 19 -6.57 -13.82 6.35
C ASP A 19 -5.44 -12.94 5.73
N GLN A 20 -4.53 -13.54 4.96
CA GLN A 20 -3.43 -12.82 4.31
C GLN A 20 -3.92 -11.96 3.14
N ILE A 21 -4.14 -10.67 3.41
CA ILE A 21 -4.63 -9.74 2.38
C ILE A 21 -3.63 -9.49 1.24
N GLY A 22 -2.32 -9.69 1.44
CA GLY A 22 -1.30 -9.51 0.39
C GLY A 22 -1.40 -10.52 -0.76
N HIS A 23 -2.14 -11.61 -0.57
CA HIS A 23 -2.40 -12.62 -1.60
C HIS A 23 -3.67 -12.34 -2.42
N ILE A 24 -4.42 -11.29 -2.11
CA ILE A 24 -5.62 -10.89 -2.87
C ILE A 24 -5.19 -10.39 -4.25
N ASP A 25 -5.71 -11.01 -5.32
CA ASP A 25 -5.38 -10.63 -6.69
C ASP A 25 -6.10 -9.35 -7.15
N ASP A 26 -7.34 -9.15 -6.74
CA ASP A 26 -8.11 -7.96 -7.11
C ASP A 26 -7.70 -6.74 -6.28
N TYR A 27 -7.31 -5.66 -6.96
CA TYR A 27 -6.79 -4.46 -6.32
C TYR A 27 -7.84 -3.76 -5.43
N GLU A 28 -9.07 -3.66 -5.89
CA GLU A 28 -10.15 -2.97 -5.16
C GLU A 28 -10.58 -3.78 -3.93
N VAL A 29 -10.58 -5.12 -4.03
CA VAL A 29 -10.81 -6.00 -2.88
C VAL A 29 -9.68 -5.84 -1.85
N PHE A 30 -8.42 -5.79 -2.30
CA PHE A 30 -7.27 -5.53 -1.42
C PHE A 30 -7.42 -4.18 -0.69
N LEU A 31 -7.78 -3.11 -1.40
CA LEU A 31 -8.00 -1.79 -0.79
C LEU A 31 -9.13 -1.82 0.25
N LYS A 32 -10.23 -2.54 0.00
CA LYS A 32 -11.34 -2.70 0.95
C LYS A 32 -10.91 -3.41 2.22
N GLU A 33 -10.11 -4.47 2.12
CA GLU A 33 -9.59 -5.16 3.31
C GLU A 33 -8.62 -4.29 4.09
N LEU A 34 -7.77 -3.55 3.39
CA LEU A 34 -6.85 -2.59 4.01
C LEU A 34 -7.61 -1.44 4.70
N GLN A 35 -8.74 -1.00 4.14
CA GLN A 35 -9.60 0.03 4.74
C GLN A 35 -10.08 -0.35 6.13
N LYS A 36 -10.46 -1.61 6.35
CA LYS A 36 -10.93 -2.12 7.65
C LYS A 36 -9.85 -1.92 8.73
N VAL A 37 -8.61 -2.24 8.40
CA VAL A 37 -7.45 -2.03 9.30
C VAL A 37 -7.28 -0.55 9.63
N TRP A 38 -7.39 0.34 8.64
CA TRP A 38 -7.27 1.78 8.87
C TRP A 38 -8.42 2.37 9.69
N GLN A 39 -9.64 1.85 9.57
CA GLN A 39 -10.77 2.23 10.41
C GLN A 39 -10.52 1.86 11.88
N ASP A 40 -9.97 0.66 12.13
CA ASP A 40 -9.59 0.26 13.49
C ASP A 40 -8.44 1.10 14.04
N VAL A 41 -7.43 1.40 13.22
CA VAL A 41 -6.33 2.30 13.62
C VAL A 41 -6.86 3.68 13.98
N TYR A 42 -7.78 4.24 13.19
CA TYR A 42 -8.40 5.53 13.48
C TYR A 42 -9.13 5.50 14.83
N ARG A 43 -9.93 4.45 15.08
CA ARG A 43 -10.70 4.28 16.31
C ARG A 43 -9.85 4.18 17.57
N VAL A 44 -8.69 3.52 17.51
CA VAL A 44 -7.83 3.28 18.70
C VAL A 44 -6.78 4.36 18.94
N LEU A 45 -6.51 5.22 17.95
CA LEU A 45 -5.59 6.34 18.14
C LEU A 45 -6.22 7.38 19.07
N VAL A 46 -5.42 7.87 20.01
CA VAL A 46 -5.77 9.05 20.81
C VAL A 46 -5.86 10.30 19.92
N PRO A 47 -6.63 11.34 20.31
CA PRO A 47 -6.64 12.62 19.61
C PRO A 47 -5.21 13.17 19.39
N GLY A 48 -4.92 13.62 18.16
CA GLY A 48 -3.57 14.05 17.76
C GLY A 48 -2.59 12.91 17.44
N GLY A 49 -2.98 11.65 17.65
CA GLY A 49 -2.25 10.48 17.22
C GLY A 49 -2.13 10.38 15.70
N ARG A 50 -1.09 9.70 15.22
CA ARG A 50 -0.79 9.60 13.78
C ARG A 50 -0.64 8.15 13.32
N LEU A 51 -1.08 7.89 12.10
CA LEU A 51 -0.73 6.74 11.29
C LEU A 51 0.37 7.14 10.30
N VAL A 52 1.47 6.40 10.29
CA VAL A 52 2.55 6.51 9.32
C VAL A 52 2.59 5.20 8.52
N CYS A 53 2.24 5.29 7.23
CA CYS A 53 2.23 4.16 6.31
C CYS A 53 3.39 4.30 5.33
N VAL A 54 4.38 3.40 5.42
CA VAL A 54 5.49 3.33 4.47
C VAL A 54 5.09 2.43 3.32
N VAL A 55 4.90 3.02 2.15
CA VAL A 55 4.40 2.31 0.97
C VAL A 55 5.11 2.83 -0.29
N GLY A 56 5.35 1.90 -1.22
CA GLY A 56 5.74 2.21 -2.58
C GLY A 56 4.62 1.79 -3.53
N ASP A 57 4.47 2.52 -4.62
CA ASP A 57 3.52 2.17 -5.67
C ASP A 57 3.90 0.85 -6.35
N VAL A 58 2.90 0.13 -6.84
CA VAL A 58 3.10 -1.22 -7.37
C VAL A 58 3.28 -1.14 -8.88
N CYS A 59 4.53 -1.30 -9.32
CA CYS A 59 4.87 -1.41 -10.74
C CYS A 59 4.58 -2.83 -11.24
N VAL A 60 3.70 -2.95 -12.24
CA VAL A 60 3.44 -4.22 -12.94
C VAL A 60 4.02 -4.17 -14.35
N SER A 61 4.71 -5.25 -14.71
CA SER A 61 5.44 -5.40 -15.96
C SER A 61 4.52 -5.69 -17.14
N ARG A 62 4.97 -5.34 -18.35
CA ARG A 62 4.27 -5.71 -19.60
C ARG A 62 4.13 -7.22 -19.72
N ARG A 63 5.16 -7.97 -19.30
CA ARG A 63 5.19 -9.44 -19.34
C ARG A 63 4.07 -10.08 -18.51
N ARG A 64 3.73 -9.50 -17.36
CA ARG A 64 2.69 -10.03 -16.47
C ARG A 64 1.30 -9.47 -16.77
N PHE A 65 1.21 -8.23 -17.26
CA PHE A 65 -0.05 -7.47 -17.30
C PHE A 65 -0.44 -6.95 -18.69
N GLY A 66 0.31 -7.31 -19.74
CA GLY A 66 0.08 -6.88 -21.13
C GLY A 66 0.46 -5.42 -21.43
N ARG A 67 0.63 -4.59 -20.39
CA ARG A 67 1.10 -3.21 -20.47
C ARG A 67 1.90 -2.83 -19.23
N HIS A 68 2.76 -1.82 -19.35
CA HIS A 68 3.42 -1.24 -18.20
C HIS A 68 2.43 -0.35 -17.47
N LEU A 69 2.24 -0.59 -16.17
CA LEU A 69 1.29 0.14 -15.34
C LEU A 69 1.84 0.26 -13.93
N VAL A 70 1.56 1.39 -13.30
CA VAL A 70 1.87 1.63 -11.88
C VAL A 70 0.55 1.85 -11.16
N PHE A 71 0.27 1.01 -10.16
CA PHE A 71 -0.87 1.22 -9.27
C PHE A 71 -0.48 2.23 -8.18
N PRO A 72 -1.20 3.36 -8.06
CA PRO A 72 -0.83 4.48 -7.21
C PRO A 72 -1.23 4.24 -5.74
N LEU A 73 -0.75 3.14 -5.16
CA LEU A 73 -1.17 2.65 -3.86
C LEU A 73 -1.00 3.69 -2.74
N HIS A 74 0.06 4.51 -2.78
CA HIS A 74 0.22 5.58 -1.79
C HIS A 74 -0.94 6.60 -1.86
N SER A 75 -1.35 6.98 -3.07
CA SER A 75 -2.42 7.96 -3.29
C SER A 75 -3.78 7.39 -2.89
N ASP A 76 -4.04 6.12 -3.21
CA ASP A 76 -5.28 5.45 -2.82
C ASP A 76 -5.39 5.34 -1.29
N ILE A 77 -4.30 5.02 -0.59
CA ILE A 77 -4.25 5.02 0.88
C ILE A 77 -4.52 6.43 1.44
N CYS A 78 -3.91 7.49 0.88
CA CYS A 78 -4.17 8.87 1.31
C CYS A 78 -5.65 9.25 1.15
N VAL A 79 -6.25 8.98 -0.01
CA VAL A 79 -7.66 9.31 -0.29
C VAL A 79 -8.60 8.49 0.61
N MET A 80 -8.30 7.21 0.81
CA MET A 80 -9.03 6.32 1.71
C MET A 80 -8.99 6.80 3.16
N CYS A 81 -7.80 7.14 3.69
CA CYS A 81 -7.64 7.64 5.05
C CYS A 81 -8.39 8.96 5.26
N ARG A 82 -8.38 9.86 4.27
CA ARG A 82 -9.18 11.09 4.31
C ARG A 82 -10.67 10.79 4.41
N LYS A 83 -11.18 9.80 3.68
CA LYS A 83 -12.60 9.38 3.76
C LYS A 83 -12.96 8.75 5.11
N ILE A 84 -12.01 8.14 5.82
CA ILE A 84 -12.20 7.58 7.17
C ILE A 84 -12.32 8.69 8.23
N GLY A 85 -11.61 9.81 8.04
CA GLY A 85 -11.58 10.93 8.99
C GLY A 85 -10.19 11.39 9.40
N PHE A 86 -9.13 10.79 8.84
CA PHE A 86 -7.77 11.30 9.08
C PHE A 86 -7.52 12.63 8.36
N ASP A 87 -6.80 13.51 9.02
CA ASP A 87 -6.19 14.69 8.40
C ASP A 87 -4.90 14.29 7.67
N ASN A 88 -4.85 14.55 6.37
CA ASN A 88 -3.66 14.24 5.56
C ASN A 88 -2.55 15.29 5.79
N LEU A 89 -1.32 14.82 5.97
CA LEU A 89 -0.11 15.65 6.03
C LEU A 89 0.77 15.42 4.80
N ASN A 90 1.70 16.33 4.55
CA ASN A 90 2.69 16.14 3.49
C ASN A 90 3.53 14.89 3.78
N PRO A 91 3.70 13.98 2.81
CA PRO A 91 4.48 12.77 3.00
C PRO A 91 5.97 13.08 3.01
N ILE A 92 6.76 12.14 3.55
CA ILE A 92 8.22 12.12 3.38
C ILE A 92 8.54 11.19 2.21
N ILE A 93 9.34 11.68 1.26
CA ILE A 93 9.81 10.86 0.15
C ILE A 93 11.05 10.08 0.58
N TRP A 94 10.91 8.77 0.73
CA TRP A 94 12.05 7.90 0.95
C TRP A 94 12.73 7.58 -0.38
N HIS A 95 13.86 8.23 -0.64
CA HIS A 95 14.71 7.93 -1.79
C HIS A 95 15.46 6.61 -1.57
N LYS A 96 14.77 5.50 -1.84
CA LYS A 96 15.34 4.15 -1.73
C LYS A 96 16.19 3.86 -2.96
N ILE A 97 17.47 3.53 -2.76
CA ILE A 97 18.33 3.01 -3.83
C ILE A 97 17.78 1.64 -4.25
N ALA A 98 17.22 1.58 -5.46
CA ALA A 98 16.57 0.39 -5.97
C ALA A 98 17.58 -0.50 -6.71
N ASN A 99 17.51 -1.82 -6.46
CA ASN A 99 18.05 -2.81 -7.38
C ASN A 99 17.04 -2.97 -8.52
N ALA A 100 17.17 -2.17 -9.58
CA ALA A 100 16.27 -2.24 -10.73
C ALA A 100 16.61 -3.44 -11.61
N SER A 101 15.61 -4.27 -11.91
CA SER A 101 15.68 -5.26 -12.98
C SER A 101 14.96 -4.68 -14.19
N PHE A 102 15.71 -4.32 -15.23
CA PHE A 102 15.14 -3.73 -16.44
C PHE A 102 14.55 -4.81 -17.35
N GLU A 103 13.42 -4.52 -18.00
CA GLU A 103 12.82 -5.42 -18.99
C GLU A 103 13.64 -5.52 -20.29
N VAL A 104 14.49 -4.51 -20.54
CA VAL A 104 15.35 -4.37 -21.71
C VAL A 104 16.80 -4.17 -21.21
N PRO A 105 17.81 -4.82 -21.81
CA PRO A 105 19.21 -4.52 -21.50
C PRO A 105 19.53 -3.06 -21.83
N ASN A 106 20.36 -2.41 -21.00
CA ASN A 106 20.91 -1.08 -21.29
C ASN A 106 21.82 -1.10 -22.51
#